data_AF-A0A0M9AG04-F1
#
_entry.id   AF-A0A0M9AG04-F1
#
_cell.length_a   1.000
_cell.length_b   1.000
_cell.length_c   1.000
_cell.angle_alpha   90.00
_cell.angle_beta   90.00
_cell.angle_gamma   90.00
#
_symmetry.space_group_name_H-M   'P 1'
#
loop_
_entity.id
_entity.type
_entity.pdbx_description
1 polymer ?
#
loop_
_entity_poly.entity_id
_entity_poly.type
_entity_poly.pdbx_seq_one_letter_code
_entity_poly.pdbx_strand_id
1 'polypeptide(L)'
;MLEAELLPASSGEKPLGEGFSEGEESRPQDWYFARLELWGTLERKILPPKGKGEGSQEGGRPRWVYVLRDPALGEVPLRFPREVWERIPFWAFQRHLGRTVLARFSPRTNAQGLWSPWHSPALGFSRRPGVEPSRFQARGRLVGVDREEGRLVVEIRPNPQGVLKEPFRLTLHAALALLEGLPSLGSGVYLEGELRPKSRRMVVRKAELVPLWDD
;
A
#
# COMPACT_ATOMS: atom_id res chain seq x y z
N MET A 1 -66.50 -11.44 -1.24
CA MET A 1 -65.96 -12.42 -0.28
C MET A 1 -64.52 -12.01 0.02
N LEU A 2 -64.30 -11.48 1.22
CA LEU A 2 -63.00 -11.54 1.89
C LEU A 2 -62.75 -13.00 2.30
N GLU A 3 -61.51 -13.45 2.30
CA GLU A 3 -60.77 -13.85 3.51
C GLU A 3 -59.38 -14.37 3.16
N ALA A 4 -58.44 -14.01 4.05
CA ALA A 4 -57.05 -14.43 4.08
C ALA A 4 -56.91 -15.78 4.78
N GLU A 5 -55.70 -16.36 4.68
CA GLU A 5 -54.98 -17.29 5.58
C GLU A 5 -54.24 -18.32 4.70
N LEU A 6 -53.05 -18.86 4.98
CA LEU A 6 -51.95 -18.67 5.92
C LEU A 6 -50.81 -19.55 5.32
N LEU A 7 -49.55 -19.15 5.48
CA LEU A 7 -48.38 -19.96 5.09
C LEU A 7 -48.30 -21.26 5.91
N PRO A 8 -47.49 -22.23 5.46
CA PRO A 8 -46.30 -22.50 6.27
C PRO A 8 -45.00 -22.58 5.45
N ALA A 9 -43.91 -22.65 6.22
CA ALA A 9 -42.57 -22.23 5.89
C ALA A 9 -41.67 -23.29 5.23
N SER A 10 -40.52 -22.79 4.75
CA SER A 10 -39.20 -23.41 4.85
C SER A 10 -38.87 -24.60 3.93
N SER A 11 -38.26 -24.27 2.78
CA SER A 11 -36.89 -24.69 2.45
C SER A 11 -36.38 -23.66 1.42
N GLY A 12 -35.22 -23.02 1.57
CA GLY A 12 -33.98 -23.56 2.07
C GLY A 12 -32.89 -23.59 1.00
N GLU A 13 -33.03 -22.87 -0.12
CA GLU A 13 -31.93 -22.63 -1.06
C GLU A 13 -31.76 -21.13 -1.29
N LYS A 14 -30.81 -20.52 -0.58
CA LYS A 14 -30.24 -19.25 -1.03
C LYS A 14 -29.30 -19.58 -2.18
N PRO A 15 -29.48 -18.99 -3.38
CA PRO A 15 -28.44 -19.06 -4.39
C PRO A 15 -27.17 -18.42 -3.83
N LEU A 16 -26.05 -19.11 -4.01
CA LEU A 16 -24.71 -18.63 -3.75
C LEU A 16 -24.54 -17.27 -4.43
N GLY A 17 -24.53 -16.21 -3.62
CA GLY A 17 -24.22 -14.87 -4.07
C GLY A 17 -22.77 -14.81 -4.54
N GLU A 18 -22.56 -15.08 -5.82
CA GLU A 18 -21.62 -14.32 -6.63
C GLU A 18 -22.03 -12.85 -6.55
N GLY A 19 -21.14 -12.01 -6.03
CA GLY A 19 -21.45 -10.63 -5.72
C GLY A 19 -20.25 -9.90 -5.14
N PHE A 20 -19.09 -10.01 -5.80
CA PHE A 20 -18.07 -8.97 -5.76
C PHE A 20 -17.51 -8.80 -7.18
N SER A 21 -18.38 -8.31 -8.06
CA SER A 21 -17.99 -7.66 -9.30
C SER A 21 -18.63 -6.28 -9.34
N GLU A 22 -17.77 -5.28 -9.44
CA GLU A 22 -18.03 -4.01 -10.13
C GLU A 22 -19.21 -3.18 -9.64
N GLY A 23 -19.05 -2.65 -8.42
CA GLY A 23 -19.45 -1.28 -8.14
C GLY A 23 -18.26 -0.37 -8.41
N GLU A 24 -18.10 0.04 -9.66
CA GLU A 24 -17.28 1.18 -10.08
C GLU A 24 -17.97 2.48 -9.63
N GLU A 25 -18.20 2.59 -8.32
CA GLU A 25 -18.63 3.83 -7.70
C GLU A 25 -17.38 4.68 -7.51
N SER A 26 -17.26 5.67 -8.40
CA SER A 26 -16.35 6.80 -8.29
C SER A 26 -16.07 7.18 -6.83
N ARG A 27 -14.77 7.16 -6.46
CA ARG A 27 -14.09 7.66 -5.23
C ARG A 27 -13.71 6.61 -4.18
N PRO A 28 -12.52 5.99 -4.36
CA PRO A 28 -11.52 6.02 -3.28
C PRO A 28 -10.09 6.30 -3.78
N GLN A 29 -9.91 7.06 -4.87
CA GLN A 29 -8.57 7.51 -5.30
C GLN A 29 -7.95 8.54 -4.34
N ASP A 30 -8.74 9.15 -3.46
CA ASP A 30 -8.33 10.28 -2.60
C ASP A 30 -7.78 9.89 -1.22
N TRP A 31 -7.67 8.60 -0.89
CA TRP A 31 -7.29 8.18 0.47
C TRP A 31 -5.78 8.24 0.72
N TYR A 32 -4.97 8.16 -0.34
CA TYR A 32 -3.52 8.04 -0.22
C TYR A 32 -2.81 8.82 -1.31
N PHE A 33 -2.10 9.85 -0.88
CA PHE A 33 -1.20 10.63 -1.70
C PHE A 33 0.11 9.89 -2.04
N ALA A 34 0.34 8.68 -1.54
CA ALA A 34 1.38 7.81 -2.06
C ALA A 34 1.02 6.35 -1.87
N ARG A 35 1.15 5.56 -2.95
CA ARG A 35 0.85 4.14 -3.00
C ARG A 35 1.92 3.41 -3.81
N LEU A 36 2.43 2.32 -3.27
CA LEU A 36 3.22 1.32 -3.97
C LEU A 36 2.43 0.02 -4.04
N GLU A 37 2.34 -0.58 -5.21
CA GLU A 37 1.63 -1.84 -5.44
C GLU A 37 2.65 -2.94 -5.72
N LEU A 38 2.57 -4.04 -4.95
CA LEU A 38 3.43 -5.23 -5.08
C LEU A 38 2.60 -6.50 -5.20
N TRP A 39 3.09 -7.47 -5.96
CA TRP A 39 2.48 -8.79 -6.05
C TRP A 39 3.33 -9.84 -5.36
N GLY A 40 2.65 -10.72 -4.65
CA GLY A 40 3.32 -11.86 -4.05
C GLY A 40 2.34 -12.80 -3.39
N THR A 41 2.87 -13.90 -2.88
CA THR A 41 2.10 -14.87 -2.12
C THR A 41 1.99 -14.39 -0.70
N LEU A 42 0.76 -14.28 -0.19
CA LEU A 42 0.54 -13.93 1.21
C LEU A 42 0.87 -15.15 2.09
N GLU A 43 1.83 -15.00 2.99
CA GLU A 43 2.26 -16.04 3.93
C GLU A 43 2.10 -15.56 5.38
N ARG A 44 1.96 -16.52 6.29
CA ARG A 44 1.98 -16.29 7.74
C ARG A 44 3.21 -16.98 8.32
N LYS A 45 4.04 -16.24 9.05
CA LYS A 45 5.26 -16.76 9.67
C LYS A 45 5.27 -16.54 11.17
N ILE A 46 5.95 -17.43 11.88
CA ILE A 46 6.28 -17.26 13.29
C ILE A 46 7.64 -16.57 13.34
N LEU A 47 7.71 -15.38 13.95
CA LEU A 47 9.01 -14.85 14.35
C LEU A 47 9.42 -15.50 15.67
N PRO A 48 10.67 -15.97 15.79
CA PRO A 48 11.19 -16.43 17.07
C PRO A 48 11.16 -15.27 18.07
N PRO A 49 11.03 -15.56 19.38
CA PRO A 49 11.07 -14.52 20.40
C PRO A 49 12.35 -13.70 20.25
N LYS A 50 12.21 -12.38 20.38
CA LYS A 50 13.33 -11.45 20.28
C LYS A 50 14.24 -11.71 21.48
N GLY A 51 15.32 -12.45 21.29
CA GLY A 51 16.34 -12.62 22.32
C GLY A 51 16.91 -11.25 22.67
N LYS A 52 16.68 -10.78 23.90
CA LYS A 52 17.55 -9.76 24.48
C LYS A 52 18.85 -10.46 24.88
N GLY A 53 19.95 -9.71 24.82
CA GLY A 53 21.29 -10.17 25.14
C GLY A 53 21.38 -10.95 26.45
N GLU A 54 22.48 -11.70 26.57
CA GLU A 54 22.84 -12.56 27.70
C GLU A 54 22.32 -12.02 29.04
N GLY A 55 21.39 -12.74 29.66
CA GLY A 55 20.95 -12.47 31.04
C GLY A 55 19.46 -12.25 31.29
N SER A 56 18.56 -12.39 30.30
CA SER A 56 17.12 -12.29 30.57
C SER A 56 16.33 -13.45 29.96
N GLN A 57 16.07 -14.47 30.77
CA GLN A 57 15.07 -15.50 30.47
C GLN A 57 13.67 -14.93 30.76
N GLU A 58 13.10 -14.25 29.77
CA GLU A 58 11.66 -14.01 29.77
C GLU A 58 11.08 -14.55 28.46
N GLY A 59 10.29 -15.62 28.59
CA GLY A 59 9.67 -16.36 27.51
C GLY A 59 8.74 -15.49 26.69
N GLY A 60 9.28 -14.81 25.68
CA GLY A 60 8.49 -14.10 24.69
C GLY A 60 7.60 -15.09 23.93
N ARG A 61 6.28 -14.85 23.92
CA ARG A 61 5.37 -15.66 23.09
C ARG A 61 5.73 -15.49 21.60
N PRO A 62 5.70 -16.56 20.80
CA PRO A 62 5.88 -16.47 19.36
C PRO A 62 4.89 -15.47 18.76
N ARG A 63 5.40 -14.51 17.99
CA ARG A 63 4.57 -13.49 17.34
C ARG A 63 4.37 -13.88 15.88
N TRP A 64 3.10 -14.08 15.50
CA TRP A 64 2.74 -14.24 14.11
C TRP A 64 2.93 -12.93 13.35
N VAL A 65 3.57 -13.02 12.19
CA VAL A 65 3.73 -11.90 11.25
C VAL A 65 3.26 -12.37 9.88
N TYR A 66 2.55 -11.49 9.18
CA TYR A 66 2.17 -11.71 7.79
C TYR A 66 3.24 -11.11 6.89
N VAL A 67 3.62 -11.86 5.86
CA VAL A 67 4.59 -11.41 4.87
C VAL A 67 4.01 -11.61 3.48
N LEU A 68 4.31 -10.69 2.57
CA LEU A 68 4.14 -10.87 1.16
C LEU A 68 5.45 -11.45 0.61
N ARG A 69 5.40 -12.66 0.06
CA ARG A 69 6.53 -13.26 -0.63
C ARG A 69 6.49 -12.85 -2.10
N ASP A 70 7.25 -11.81 -2.41
CA ASP A 70 7.44 -11.30 -3.76
C ASP A 70 8.64 -12.01 -4.41
N PRO A 71 8.54 -12.50 -5.67
CA PRO A 71 9.62 -13.23 -6.33
C PRO A 71 10.94 -12.46 -6.46
N ALA A 72 10.87 -11.14 -6.56
CA ALA A 72 12.02 -10.28 -6.82
C ALA A 72 12.55 -9.59 -5.55
N LEU A 73 11.67 -9.33 -4.57
CA LEU A 73 12.03 -8.67 -3.31
C LEU A 73 12.23 -9.64 -2.13
N GLY A 74 11.79 -10.89 -2.28
CA GLY A 74 11.75 -11.87 -1.20
C GLY A 74 10.61 -11.58 -0.23
N GLU A 75 10.90 -11.59 1.07
CA GLU A 75 9.88 -11.42 2.10
C GLU A 75 9.69 -9.96 2.48
N VAL A 76 8.50 -9.45 2.18
CA VAL A 76 8.07 -8.09 2.50
C VAL A 76 7.10 -8.16 3.69
N PRO A 77 7.44 -7.57 4.84
CA PRO A 77 6.58 -7.59 6.02
C PRO A 77 5.31 -6.77 5.79
N LEU A 78 4.16 -7.34 6.16
CA LEU A 78 2.89 -6.62 6.14
C LEU A 78 2.63 -6.00 7.52
N ARG A 79 2.98 -4.72 7.64
CA ARG A 79 2.74 -3.91 8.83
C ARG A 79 1.60 -2.95 8.57
N PHE A 80 0.44 -3.20 9.17
CA PHE A 80 -0.72 -2.33 8.98
C PHE A 80 -0.81 -1.27 10.09
N PRO A 81 -1.18 -0.02 9.77
CA PRO A 81 -1.67 0.94 10.75
C PRO A 81 -2.87 0.37 11.50
N ARG A 82 -3.10 0.83 12.73
CA ARG A 82 -4.22 0.34 13.58
C ARG A 82 -5.57 0.55 12.89
N GLU A 83 -5.74 1.70 12.25
CA GLU A 83 -6.94 2.12 11.53
C GLU A 83 -7.25 1.20 10.33
N VAL A 84 -6.22 0.57 9.76
CA VAL A 84 -6.38 -0.42 8.69
C VAL A 84 -6.70 -1.80 9.29
N TRP A 85 -6.08 -2.18 10.41
CA TRP A 85 -6.39 -3.42 11.12
C TRP A 85 -7.85 -3.49 11.56
N GLU A 86 -8.43 -2.39 12.03
CA GLU A 86 -9.83 -2.31 12.46
C GLU A 86 -10.82 -2.51 11.29
N ARG A 87 -10.36 -2.32 10.05
CA ARG A 87 -11.19 -2.43 8.83
C ARG A 87 -11.04 -3.75 8.10
N ILE A 88 -9.95 -4.48 8.32
CA ILE A 88 -9.72 -5.77 7.67
C ILE A 88 -10.04 -6.89 8.67
N PRO A 89 -11.20 -7.57 8.54
CA PRO A 89 -11.53 -8.64 9.46
C PRO A 89 -10.52 -9.79 9.38
N PHE A 90 -10.17 -10.37 10.52
CA PHE A 90 -9.13 -11.41 10.62
C PHE A 90 -9.39 -12.64 9.71
N TRP A 91 -10.65 -13.02 9.53
CA TRP A 91 -11.02 -14.12 8.63
C TRP A 91 -10.73 -13.80 7.16
N ALA A 92 -10.78 -12.51 6.76
CA ALA A 92 -10.46 -12.12 5.39
C ALA A 92 -8.97 -12.39 5.11
N PHE A 93 -8.07 -12.00 6.02
CA PHE A 93 -6.64 -12.35 5.90
C PHE A 93 -6.40 -13.85 5.70
N GLN A 94 -7.07 -14.69 6.50
CA GLN A 94 -6.88 -16.15 6.44
C GLN A 94 -7.29 -16.73 5.09
N ARG A 95 -8.37 -16.22 4.46
CA ARG A 95 -8.83 -16.68 3.14
C ARG A 95 -7.84 -16.40 2.01
N HIS A 96 -6.87 -15.51 2.22
CA HIS A 96 -5.86 -15.13 1.23
C HIS A 96 -4.50 -15.78 1.46
N LEU A 97 -4.30 -16.49 2.58
CA LEU A 97 -3.05 -17.21 2.84
C LEU A 97 -2.77 -18.25 1.75
N GLY A 98 -1.50 -18.33 1.35
CA GLY A 98 -1.02 -19.22 0.30
C GLY A 98 -1.45 -18.81 -1.12
N ARG A 99 -2.07 -17.65 -1.30
CA ARG A 99 -2.52 -17.15 -2.60
C ARG A 99 -1.77 -15.90 -3.01
N THR A 100 -1.64 -15.73 -4.31
CA THR A 100 -1.10 -14.51 -4.92
C THR A 100 -2.08 -13.36 -4.75
N VAL A 101 -1.60 -12.25 -4.20
CA VAL A 101 -2.38 -11.05 -3.94
C VAL A 101 -1.62 -9.80 -4.38
N LEU A 102 -2.36 -8.75 -4.71
CA LEU A 102 -1.83 -7.40 -4.84
C LEU A 102 -1.88 -6.73 -3.48
N ALA A 103 -0.72 -6.43 -2.90
CA ALA A 103 -0.60 -5.65 -1.68
C ALA A 103 -0.29 -4.19 -2.01
N ARG A 104 -0.94 -3.28 -1.29
CA ARG A 104 -0.73 -1.84 -1.38
C ARG A 104 0.01 -1.35 -0.15
N PHE A 105 1.02 -0.51 -0.36
CA PHE A 105 1.84 0.06 0.69
C PHE A 105 1.82 1.58 0.61
N SER A 106 1.95 2.26 1.76
CA SER A 106 2.38 3.65 1.80
C SER A 106 3.90 3.63 1.78
N PRO A 107 4.55 3.96 0.65
CA PRO A 107 5.99 3.81 0.53
C PRO A 107 6.73 4.75 1.49
N ARG A 108 7.89 4.30 1.97
CA ARG A 108 8.89 5.12 2.65
C ARG A 108 10.25 4.87 2.03
N THR A 109 10.98 5.95 1.80
CA THR A 109 12.34 5.92 1.25
C THR A 109 13.31 6.56 2.25
N ASN A 110 14.57 6.13 2.23
CA ASN A 110 15.63 6.84 2.93
C ASN A 110 16.12 8.06 2.11
N ALA A 111 17.11 8.80 2.63
CA ALA A 111 17.69 9.96 1.97
C ALA A 111 18.31 9.64 0.59
N GLN A 112 18.72 8.39 0.36
CA GLN A 112 19.26 7.92 -0.92
C GLN A 112 18.17 7.46 -1.91
N GLY A 113 16.89 7.59 -1.55
CA GLY A 113 15.76 7.17 -2.39
C GLY A 113 15.58 5.66 -2.50
N LEU A 114 16.08 4.90 -1.52
CA LEU A 114 15.88 3.47 -1.42
C LEU A 114 14.62 3.18 -0.60
N TRP A 115 13.74 2.36 -1.15
CA TRP A 115 12.52 1.91 -0.49
C TRP A 115 12.83 1.00 0.70
N SER A 116 12.17 1.26 1.84
CA SER A 116 12.24 0.44 3.03
C SER A 116 10.94 -0.34 3.24
N PRO A 117 10.97 -1.68 3.10
CA PRO A 117 9.82 -2.54 3.43
C PRO A 117 9.36 -2.39 4.87
N TRP A 118 10.30 -2.22 5.81
CA TRP A 118 10.01 -2.17 7.24
C TRP A 118 9.34 -0.89 7.70
N HIS A 119 9.58 0.21 6.99
CA HIS A 119 9.00 1.52 7.28
C HIS A 119 7.79 1.83 6.39
N SER A 120 7.52 1.00 5.38
CA SER A 120 6.37 1.18 4.48
C SER A 120 5.18 0.39 4.98
N PRO A 121 4.20 1.00 5.66
CA PRO A 121 3.05 0.26 6.14
C PRO A 121 2.19 -0.23 4.96
N ALA A 122 1.64 -1.43 5.11
CA ALA A 122 0.64 -1.96 4.22
C ALA A 122 -0.70 -1.25 4.47
N LEU A 123 -1.40 -0.94 3.38
CA LEU A 123 -2.69 -0.24 3.35
C LEU A 123 -3.86 -1.19 3.08
N GLY A 124 -3.56 -2.38 2.55
CA GLY A 124 -4.54 -3.39 2.22
C GLY A 124 -4.02 -4.31 1.12
N PHE A 125 -4.84 -5.27 0.72
CA PHE A 125 -4.54 -6.18 -0.37
C PHE A 125 -5.83 -6.60 -1.09
N SER A 126 -5.70 -7.08 -2.32
CA SER A 126 -6.82 -7.55 -3.12
C SER A 126 -6.40 -8.69 -4.05
N ARG A 127 -7.37 -9.52 -4.46
CA ARG A 127 -7.18 -10.40 -5.63
C ARG A 127 -7.64 -9.61 -6.86
N ARG A 128 -6.72 -9.34 -7.78
CA ARG A 128 -7.04 -8.76 -9.09
C ARG A 128 -6.25 -9.48 -10.18
N PRO A 129 -6.84 -10.04 -11.24
CA PRO A 129 -6.03 -10.43 -12.39
C PRO A 129 -5.48 -9.15 -13.05
N GLY A 130 -4.17 -8.95 -13.08
CA GLY A 130 -3.56 -7.72 -13.61
C GLY A 130 -2.03 -7.75 -13.68
N VAL A 131 -1.48 -7.13 -14.73
CA VAL A 131 -0.32 -7.61 -15.49
C VAL A 131 1.04 -7.03 -15.07
N GLU A 132 1.13 -5.96 -14.27
CA GLU A 132 2.45 -5.46 -13.84
C GLU A 132 2.53 -4.95 -12.38
N PRO A 133 3.30 -5.62 -11.52
CA PRO A 133 3.15 -5.54 -10.07
C PRO A 133 4.17 -4.67 -9.32
N SER A 134 4.77 -3.65 -9.90
CA SER A 134 5.78 -2.86 -9.17
C SER A 134 5.66 -1.39 -9.49
N ARG A 135 4.43 -0.88 -9.53
CA ARG A 135 4.14 0.51 -9.83
C ARG A 135 3.89 1.29 -8.54
N PHE A 136 4.32 2.54 -8.54
CA PHE A 136 3.93 3.48 -7.51
C PHE A 136 3.31 4.72 -8.13
N GLN A 137 2.45 5.33 -7.34
CA GLN A 137 1.86 6.63 -7.60
C GLN A 137 2.05 7.49 -6.37
N ALA A 138 2.39 8.75 -6.54
CA ALA A 138 2.49 9.71 -5.47
C ALA A 138 1.97 11.08 -5.93
N ARG A 139 1.26 11.79 -5.07
CA ARG A 139 0.84 13.16 -5.26
C ARG A 139 1.31 13.95 -4.05
N GLY A 140 1.99 15.05 -4.24
CA GLY A 140 2.54 15.80 -3.11
C GLY A 140 3.21 17.07 -3.56
N ARG A 141 3.79 17.79 -2.60
CA ARG A 141 4.49 19.04 -2.89
C ARG A 141 5.93 18.75 -3.28
N LEU A 142 6.39 19.26 -4.42
CA LEU A 142 7.79 19.16 -4.81
C LEU A 142 8.64 20.06 -3.90
N VAL A 143 9.56 19.48 -3.12
CA VAL A 143 10.34 20.23 -2.11
C VAL A 143 11.85 20.16 -2.33
N GLY A 144 12.31 19.34 -3.28
CA GLY A 144 13.74 19.29 -3.63
C GLY A 144 13.98 18.59 -4.95
N VAL A 145 15.02 19.02 -5.65
CA VAL A 145 15.52 18.40 -6.88
C VAL A 145 17.05 18.42 -6.83
N ASP A 146 17.66 17.27 -7.03
CA ASP A 146 19.10 17.04 -7.07
C ASP A 146 19.44 16.44 -8.45
N ARG A 147 19.93 17.29 -9.34
CA ARG A 147 20.18 16.91 -10.75
C ARG A 147 21.45 16.09 -10.91
N GLU A 148 22.44 16.31 -10.06
CA GLU A 148 23.72 15.59 -10.11
C GLU A 148 23.50 14.11 -9.79
N GLU A 149 22.67 13.83 -8.79
CA GLU A 149 22.42 12.48 -8.31
C GLU A 149 21.15 11.85 -8.90
N GLY A 150 20.43 12.59 -9.75
CA GLY A 150 19.22 12.11 -10.42
C GLY A 150 18.05 11.87 -9.46
N ARG A 151 17.85 12.74 -8.47
CA ARG A 151 16.84 12.59 -7.41
C ARG A 151 15.89 13.78 -7.32
N LEU A 152 14.68 13.49 -6.84
CA LEU A 152 13.71 14.50 -6.45
C LEU A 152 13.08 14.12 -5.11
N VAL A 153 12.62 15.14 -4.38
CA VAL A 153 11.98 14.97 -3.07
C VAL A 153 10.58 15.56 -3.14
N VAL A 154 9.59 14.73 -2.83
CA VAL A 154 8.20 15.16 -2.67
C VAL A 154 7.75 14.99 -1.22
N GLU A 155 7.07 16.00 -0.70
CA GLU A 155 6.43 15.97 0.60
C GLU A 155 4.97 15.54 0.43
N ILE A 156 4.64 14.41 1.05
CA ILE A 156 3.32 13.82 1.08
C ILE A 156 2.64 14.32 2.35
N ARG A 157 1.60 15.14 2.20
CA ARG A 157 0.87 15.73 3.32
C ARG A 157 -0.33 14.86 3.73
N PRO A 158 -0.78 14.92 5.01
CA PRO A 158 -2.04 14.31 5.45
C PRO A 158 -3.23 14.76 4.58
N ASN A 159 -4.29 13.96 4.46
CA ASN A 159 -5.59 14.39 3.94
C ASN A 159 -6.64 14.30 5.05
N PRO A 160 -7.73 15.08 4.98
CA PRO A 160 -8.80 15.02 5.98
C PRO A 160 -9.46 13.63 6.11
N GLN A 161 -9.45 12.81 5.05
CA GLN A 161 -10.13 11.51 5.02
C GLN A 161 -9.20 10.29 5.10
N GLY A 162 -7.87 10.46 5.08
CA GLY A 162 -6.96 9.32 4.97
C GLY A 162 -6.25 8.92 6.27
N VAL A 163 -5.38 7.92 6.12
CA VAL A 163 -4.69 7.26 7.25
C VAL A 163 -3.40 7.97 7.64
N LEU A 164 -2.90 8.86 6.79
CA LEU A 164 -1.65 9.58 7.04
C LEU A 164 -1.88 10.70 8.05
N LYS A 165 -1.29 10.58 9.24
CA LYS A 165 -1.45 11.57 10.32
C LYS A 165 -0.44 12.72 10.24
N GLU A 166 0.76 12.42 9.78
CA GLU A 166 1.87 13.37 9.70
C GLU A 166 2.45 13.40 8.29
N PRO A 167 2.92 14.56 7.81
CA PRO A 167 3.60 14.64 6.53
C PRO A 167 4.89 13.83 6.55
N PHE A 168 5.29 13.32 5.39
CA PHE A 168 6.58 12.67 5.22
C PHE A 168 7.15 12.95 3.85
N ARG A 169 8.46 12.73 3.69
CA ARG A 169 9.16 12.94 2.42
C ARG A 169 9.44 11.63 1.72
N LEU A 170 9.25 11.63 0.41
CA LEU A 170 9.70 10.60 -0.51
C LEU A 170 10.84 11.16 -1.34
N THR A 171 12.00 10.53 -1.23
CA THR A 171 13.11 10.73 -2.15
C THR A 171 12.99 9.69 -3.25
N LEU A 172 12.94 10.14 -4.50
CA LEU A 172 12.69 9.32 -5.66
C LEU A 172 13.80 9.55 -6.70
N HIS A 173 14.09 8.52 -7.50
CA HIS A 173 15.05 8.59 -8.61
C HIS A 173 14.32 8.99 -9.88
N ALA A 174 14.95 9.78 -10.74
CA ALA A 174 14.40 10.13 -12.05
C ALA A 174 15.52 10.34 -13.07
N ALA A 175 15.20 10.16 -14.35
CA ALA A 175 16.12 10.53 -15.42
C ALA A 175 16.30 12.05 -15.47
N LEU A 176 17.48 12.52 -15.84
CA LEU A 176 17.81 13.95 -15.92
C LEU A 176 16.79 14.73 -16.76
N ALA A 177 16.39 14.19 -17.91
CA ALA A 177 15.39 14.81 -18.79
C ALA A 177 14.04 15.05 -18.09
N LEU A 178 13.63 14.16 -17.17
CA LEU A 178 12.41 14.36 -16.38
C LEU A 178 12.63 15.46 -15.34
N LEU A 179 13.80 15.49 -14.69
CA LEU A 179 14.14 16.50 -13.69
C LEU A 179 14.20 17.93 -14.25
N GLU A 180 14.63 18.08 -15.50
CA GLU A 180 14.67 19.36 -16.20
C GLU A 180 13.27 19.88 -16.54
N GLY A 181 12.32 18.98 -16.80
CA GLY A 181 10.92 19.30 -17.08
C GLY A 181 9.99 19.36 -15.87
N LEU A 182 10.53 19.30 -14.64
CA LEU A 182 9.71 19.37 -13.44
C LEU A 182 9.11 20.76 -13.23
N PRO A 183 7.90 20.86 -12.65
CA PRO A 183 7.39 22.13 -12.12
C PRO A 183 8.32 22.77 -11.10
N SER A 184 8.08 24.05 -10.79
CA SER A 184 8.83 24.77 -9.77
C SER A 184 8.73 24.12 -8.39
N LEU A 185 9.75 24.31 -7.55
CA LEU A 185 9.68 23.93 -6.14
C LEU A 185 8.49 24.62 -5.47
N GLY A 186 7.81 23.88 -4.59
CA GLY A 186 6.59 24.31 -3.92
C GLY A 186 5.30 23.91 -4.66
N SER A 187 5.38 23.54 -5.94
CA SER A 187 4.21 23.11 -6.72
C SER A 187 3.71 21.73 -6.31
N GLY A 188 2.40 21.52 -6.44
CA GLY A 188 1.78 20.21 -6.38
C GLY A 188 2.12 19.36 -7.61
N VAL A 189 2.57 18.13 -7.38
CA VAL A 189 2.94 17.20 -8.45
C VAL A 189 2.27 15.85 -8.26
N TYR A 190 1.84 15.25 -9.36
CA TYR A 190 1.46 13.84 -9.47
C TYR A 190 2.60 13.10 -10.17
N LEU A 191 3.03 11.99 -9.57
CA LEU A 191 4.14 11.18 -10.00
C LEU A 191 3.68 9.75 -10.20
N GLU A 192 4.11 9.15 -11.29
CA GLU A 192 4.01 7.71 -11.52
C GLU A 192 5.38 7.12 -11.79
N GLY A 193 5.58 5.91 -11.35
CA GLY A 193 6.84 5.22 -11.55
C GLY A 193 6.79 3.77 -11.15
N GLU A 194 7.98 3.21 -10.97
CA GLU A 194 8.15 1.81 -10.63
C GLU A 194 9.18 1.62 -9.51
N LEU A 195 9.01 0.55 -8.74
CA LEU A 195 10.05 0.05 -7.85
C LEU A 195 10.97 -0.88 -8.64
N ARG A 196 12.28 -0.65 -8.60
CA ARG A 196 13.30 -1.57 -9.13
C ARG A 196 13.74 -2.53 -8.01
N PRO A 197 13.31 -3.82 -8.02
CA PRO A 197 13.45 -4.69 -6.86
C PRO A 197 14.88 -4.91 -6.37
N LYS A 198 15.82 -5.16 -7.30
CA LYS A 198 17.23 -5.45 -6.98
C LYS A 198 17.93 -4.30 -6.26
N SER A 199 17.65 -3.07 -6.66
CA SER A 199 18.27 -1.87 -6.08
C SER A 199 17.38 -1.18 -5.04
N ARG A 200 16.12 -1.60 -4.91
CA ARG A 200 15.05 -0.96 -4.13
C ARG A 200 14.83 0.52 -4.47
N ARG A 201 15.32 0.99 -5.62
CA ARG A 201 15.12 2.36 -6.07
C ARG A 201 13.70 2.53 -6.59
N MET A 202 13.02 3.59 -6.15
CA MET A 202 11.75 4.02 -6.74
C MET A 202 12.05 5.03 -7.84
N VAL A 203 11.75 4.66 -9.08
CA VAL A 203 12.11 5.44 -10.27
C VAL A 203 10.86 6.06 -10.87
N VAL A 204 10.81 7.39 -10.90
CA VAL A 204 9.76 8.18 -11.54
C VAL A 204 9.87 8.06 -13.05
N ARG A 205 8.73 7.82 -13.69
CA ARG A 205 8.57 7.74 -15.15
C ARG A 205 7.72 8.87 -15.70
N LYS A 206 6.82 9.41 -14.89
CA LYS A 206 5.91 10.48 -15.25
C LYS A 206 5.81 11.47 -14.10
N ALA A 207 5.79 12.75 -14.42
CA ALA A 207 5.52 13.83 -13.48
C ALA A 207 4.59 14.85 -14.13
N GLU A 208 3.53 15.23 -13.42
CA GLU A 208 2.51 16.17 -13.89
C GLU A 208 2.22 17.20 -12.80
N LEU A 209 2.03 18.46 -13.21
CA LEU A 209 1.55 19.51 -12.32
C LEU A 209 0.09 19.24 -11.97
N VAL A 210 -0.25 19.25 -10.68
CA VAL A 210 -1.62 19.09 -10.21
C VAL A 210 -1.86 19.99 -8.99
N PRO A 211 -3.08 20.52 -8.78
CA PRO A 211 -3.41 21.19 -7.53
C PRO A 211 -3.29 20.21 -6.35
N LEU A 212 -2.96 20.67 -5.15
CA LEU A 212 -3.11 19.88 -3.93
C LEU A 212 -4.45 20.23 -3.25
N TRP A 213 -4.80 19.46 -2.23
CA TRP A 213 -6.06 19.63 -1.50
C TRP A 213 -6.01 20.79 -0.50
N ASP A 214 -4.79 21.24 -0.17
CA ASP A 214 -4.45 22.27 0.81
C ASP A 214 -3.87 23.55 0.15
N ASP A 215 -3.96 23.64 -1.18
CA ASP A 215 -3.64 24.84 -1.94
C ASP A 215 -4.86 25.80 -2.02
#